data_AF-A0A4R9WVG3-F1
#
_entry.id   AF-A0A4R9WVG3-F1
#
_cell.length_a   1.000
_cell.length_b   1.000
_cell.length_c   1.000
_cell.angle_alpha   90.00
_cell.angle_beta   90.00
_cell.angle_gamma   90.00
#
_symmetry.space_group_name_H-M   'P 1'
#
loop_
_entity.id
_entity.type
_entity.pdbx_description
1 polymer ?
#
loop_
_entity_poly.entity_id
_entity_poly.type
_entity_poly.pdbx_seq_one_letter_code
_entity_poly.pdbx_strand_id
1 'polypeptide(L)'
;YEGTADAVYQNIDIIEAYGPEYMVILAGDHIYKMDYELMLRQHVDANADVTVGCLEVPRMEATSFGVMHVDGKDNIIAFVEKPADPPGIPDKPDFALASMGIYVFRTKFLMD
;
A
#
# COMPACT_ATOMS: atom_id res chain seq x y z
N TYR A 1 12.42 17.57 4.70
CA TYR A 1 11.68 16.36 5.05
C TYR A 1 12.67 15.28 5.44
N GLU A 2 12.45 14.62 6.59
CA GLU A 2 13.26 13.48 7.09
C GLU A 2 12.86 12.14 6.46
N GLY A 3 11.77 12.12 5.69
CA GLY A 3 11.27 10.97 4.95
C GLY A 3 9.93 11.29 4.27
N THR A 4 9.33 10.30 3.61
CA THR A 4 8.02 10.45 2.96
C THR A 4 6.90 10.70 3.98
N ALA A 5 6.96 10.05 5.15
CA ALA A 5 6.03 10.29 6.24
C ALA A 5 6.16 11.73 6.81
N ASP A 6 7.38 12.22 7.00
CA ASP A 6 7.62 13.60 7.45
C ASP A 6 7.10 14.62 6.44
N ALA A 7 7.14 14.32 5.13
CA ALA A 7 6.52 15.18 4.13
C ALA A 7 5.00 15.33 4.31
N VAL A 8 4.31 14.29 4.76
CA VAL A 8 2.88 14.39 5.12
C VAL A 8 2.72 15.14 6.44
N TYR A 9 3.51 14.77 7.46
CA TYR A 9 3.41 15.34 8.81
C TYR A 9 3.59 16.87 8.84
N GLN A 10 4.57 17.40 8.11
CA GLN A 10 4.83 18.84 8.05
C GLN A 10 3.72 19.65 7.34
N ASN A 11 2.77 18.99 6.67
CA ASN A 11 1.68 19.61 5.90
C ASN A 11 0.29 19.24 6.45
N ILE A 12 0.20 18.74 7.70
CA ILE A 12 -1.08 18.32 8.31
C ILE A 12 -2.09 19.46 8.36
N ASP A 13 -1.66 20.68 8.70
CA ASP A 13 -2.52 21.87 8.77
C ASP A 13 -3.21 22.17 7.43
N ILE A 14 -2.50 21.98 6.32
CA ILE A 14 -3.04 22.12 4.97
C ILE A 14 -4.07 21.02 4.69
N ILE A 15 -3.76 19.76 5.05
CA ILE A 15 -4.65 18.62 4.80
C ILE A 15 -5.93 18.72 5.62
N GLU A 16 -5.83 19.06 6.91
CA GLU A 16 -6.97 19.25 7.80
C GLU A 16 -7.93 20.34 7.32
N ALA A 17 -7.40 21.40 6.71
CA ALA A 17 -8.23 22.48 6.15
C ALA A 17 -9.17 22.00 5.02
N TYR A 18 -8.82 20.92 4.31
CA TYR A 18 -9.69 20.29 3.31
C TYR A 18 -10.70 19.31 3.91
N GLY A 19 -10.47 18.82 5.13
CA GLY A 19 -11.32 17.85 5.82
C GLY A 19 -11.60 16.55 5.06
N PRO A 20 -10.63 15.91 4.38
CA PRO A 20 -10.88 14.67 3.64
C PRO A 20 -11.16 13.51 4.61
N GLU A 21 -12.08 12.61 4.24
CA GLU A 21 -12.33 11.40 5.03
C GLU A 21 -11.27 10.29 4.78
N TYR A 22 -10.79 10.21 3.55
CA TYR A 22 -9.80 9.22 3.10
C TYR A 22 -8.61 9.91 2.43
N MET A 23 -7.43 9.36 2.64
CA MET A 23 -6.17 9.80 2.03
C MET A 23 -5.65 8.71 1.10
N VAL A 24 -5.27 9.09 -0.12
CA VAL A 24 -4.58 8.22 -1.09
C VAL A 24 -3.17 8.75 -1.27
N ILE A 25 -2.18 8.01 -0.78
CA ILE A 25 -0.76 8.33 -0.89
C ILE A 25 -0.20 7.62 -2.12
N LEU A 26 0.44 8.37 -3.02
CA LEU A 26 0.93 7.88 -4.31
C LEU A 26 2.42 8.14 -4.46
N ALA A 27 3.16 7.14 -4.94
CA ALA A 27 4.49 7.32 -5.50
C ALA A 27 4.38 8.02 -6.87
N GLY A 28 5.05 9.16 -7.02
CA GLY A 28 4.97 10.03 -8.20
C GLY A 28 5.96 9.70 -9.32
N ASP A 29 6.76 8.64 -9.17
CA ASP A 29 7.86 8.23 -10.06
C ASP A 29 7.51 7.02 -10.94
N HIS A 30 6.32 6.44 -10.81
CA HIS A 30 5.83 5.34 -11.63
C HIS A 30 4.92 5.81 -12.78
N ILE A 31 4.99 5.13 -13.93
CA ILE A 31 4.07 5.34 -15.07
C ILE A 31 3.07 4.19 -15.10
N TYR A 32 1.81 4.45 -14.77
CA TYR A 32 0.73 3.47 -14.78
C TYR A 32 -0.63 4.14 -14.97
N LYS A 33 -1.68 3.33 -15.15
CA LYS A 33 -3.08 3.75 -15.14
C LYS A 33 -3.84 2.86 -14.17
N MET A 34 -4.46 3.46 -13.16
CA MET A 34 -5.25 2.76 -12.16
C MET A 34 -6.47 3.61 -11.79
N ASP A 35 -7.59 2.95 -11.56
CA ASP A 35 -8.78 3.56 -10.96
C ASP A 35 -8.75 3.32 -9.44
N TYR A 36 -8.50 4.38 -8.66
CA TYR A 36 -8.40 4.29 -7.21
C TYR A 36 -9.75 4.13 -6.51
N GLU A 37 -10.88 4.33 -7.20
CA GLU A 37 -12.20 4.13 -6.61
C GLU A 37 -12.38 2.68 -6.14
N LEU A 38 -11.87 1.72 -6.91
CA LEU A 38 -11.92 0.31 -6.54
C LEU A 38 -11.14 0.02 -5.25
N MET A 39 -9.97 0.65 -5.10
CA MET A 39 -9.12 0.50 -3.91
C MET A 39 -9.76 1.17 -2.68
N LEU A 40 -10.39 2.34 -2.86
CA LEU A 40 -11.15 3.02 -1.81
C LEU A 40 -12.35 2.19 -1.35
N ARG A 41 -13.12 1.61 -2.28
CA ARG A 41 -14.25 0.72 -1.93
C ARG A 41 -13.78 -0.48 -1.12
N GLN A 42 -12.71 -1.17 -1.56
CA GLN A 42 -12.14 -2.28 -0.81
C GLN A 42 -11.67 -1.86 0.60
N HIS A 43 -11.04 -0.69 0.72
CA HIS A 43 -10.62 -0.16 2.03
C HIS A 43 -11.79 0.04 2.99
N VAL A 44 -12.90 0.61 2.48
CA VAL A 44 -14.12 0.82 3.26
C VAL A 44 -14.79 -0.51 3.60
N ASP A 45 -14.95 -1.41 2.64
CA ASP A 45 -15.62 -2.70 2.81
C ASP A 45 -14.87 -3.64 3.76
N ALA A 46 -13.54 -3.63 3.69
CA ALA A 46 -12.69 -4.39 4.61
C ALA A 46 -12.57 -3.74 6.00
N ASN A 47 -12.98 -2.46 6.12
CA ASN A 47 -12.73 -1.62 7.29
C ASN A 47 -11.27 -1.71 7.77
N ALA A 48 -10.34 -1.64 6.82
CA ALA A 48 -8.91 -1.74 7.08
C ALA A 48 -8.36 -0.41 7.61
N ASP A 49 -7.32 -0.48 8.45
CA ASP A 49 -6.57 0.73 8.87
C ASP A 49 -5.78 1.32 7.70
N VAL A 50 -5.20 0.42 6.88
CA VAL A 50 -4.48 0.75 5.65
C VAL A 50 -4.77 -0.30 4.57
N THR A 51 -4.93 0.15 3.33
CA THR A 51 -4.91 -0.72 2.14
C THR A 51 -3.69 -0.38 1.30
N VAL A 52 -2.95 -1.40 0.86
CA VAL A 52 -1.73 -1.21 0.04
C VAL A 52 -1.94 -1.73 -1.37
N GLY A 53 -1.63 -0.90 -2.36
CA GLY A 53 -1.67 -1.30 -3.77
C GLY A 53 -0.48 -2.20 -4.09
N CYS A 54 -0.76 -3.41 -4.57
CA CYS A 54 0.25 -4.41 -4.90
C CYS A 54 0.12 -4.88 -6.34
N LEU A 55 1.24 -5.25 -6.95
CA LEU A 55 1.31 -5.97 -8.22
C LEU A 55 1.59 -7.44 -7.98
N GLU A 56 0.86 -8.31 -8.65
CA GLU A 56 1.26 -9.71 -8.79
C GLU A 56 2.43 -9.80 -9.77
N VAL A 57 3.59 -10.20 -9.28
CA VAL A 57 4.80 -10.41 -10.09
C VAL A 57 5.37 -11.80 -9.85
N PRO A 58 6.07 -12.41 -10.83
CA PRO A 58 6.80 -13.65 -10.58
C PRO A 58 7.74 -13.49 -9.38
N ARG A 59 7.82 -14.51 -8.51
CA ARG A 59 8.61 -14.42 -7.26
C ARG A 59 10.05 -13.99 -7.48
N MET A 60 10.71 -14.47 -8.53
CA MET A 60 12.10 -14.09 -8.79
C MET A 60 12.28 -12.61 -9.16
N GLU A 61 11.26 -11.97 -9.73
CA GLU A 61 11.25 -10.54 -10.04
C GLU A 61 10.94 -9.68 -8.80
N ALA A 62 10.21 -10.24 -7.82
CA ALA A 62 9.82 -9.57 -6.58
C ALA A 62 11.00 -9.25 -5.64
N THR A 63 12.17 -9.84 -5.86
CA THR A 63 13.36 -9.70 -4.99
C THR A 63 13.88 -8.27 -4.85
N SER A 64 13.54 -7.38 -5.79
CA SER A 64 13.94 -5.96 -5.76
C SER A 64 12.89 -5.04 -5.13
N PHE A 65 11.75 -5.58 -4.68
CA PHE A 65 10.61 -4.83 -4.18
C PHE A 65 10.38 -5.09 -2.69
N GLY A 66 9.57 -4.24 -2.06
CA GLY A 66 8.93 -4.56 -0.79
C GLY A 66 7.78 -5.52 -1.03
N VAL A 67 7.84 -6.72 -0.46
CA VAL A 67 6.87 -7.80 -0.72
C VAL A 67 5.92 -7.97 0.46
N MET A 68 4.63 -8.03 0.14
CA MET A 68 3.56 -8.29 1.11
C MET A 68 3.32 -9.80 1.20
N HIS A 69 3.50 -10.36 2.39
CA HIS A 69 3.02 -11.70 2.71
C HIS A 69 1.57 -11.57 3.17
N VAL A 70 0.67 -12.32 2.55
CA VAL A 70 -0.77 -12.27 2.83
C VAL A 70 -1.33 -13.62 3.24
N ASP A 71 -2.44 -13.60 3.98
CA ASP A 71 -3.27 -14.77 4.23
C ASP A 71 -4.26 -15.05 3.07
N GLY A 72 -5.12 -16.06 3.21
CA GLY A 72 -6.12 -16.43 2.19
C GLY A 72 -7.30 -15.43 2.03
N LYS A 73 -7.23 -14.26 2.67
CA LYS A 73 -8.22 -13.17 2.55
C LYS A 73 -7.55 -11.84 2.18
N ASP A 74 -6.32 -11.89 1.67
CA ASP A 74 -5.49 -10.73 1.34
C ASP A 74 -5.14 -9.82 2.53
N ASN A 75 -5.23 -10.32 3.76
CA ASN A 75 -4.71 -9.55 4.91
C ASN A 75 -3.19 -9.65 4.93
N ILE A 76 -2.53 -8.50 5.02
CA ILE A 76 -1.07 -8.43 5.13
C ILE A 76 -0.66 -8.93 6.52
N ILE A 77 0.07 -10.05 6.55
CA ILE A 77 0.59 -10.65 7.79
C ILE A 77 2.07 -10.31 8.02
N ALA A 78 2.80 -9.98 6.95
CA ALA A 78 4.16 -9.47 7.04
C ALA A 78 4.53 -8.61 5.83
N PHE A 79 5.41 -7.65 6.05
CA PHE A 79 6.09 -6.92 4.99
C PHE A 79 7.57 -7.28 5.01
N VAL A 80 8.12 -7.65 3.86
CA VAL A 80 9.52 -8.06 3.72
C VAL A 80 10.18 -7.22 2.64
N GLU A 81 11.14 -6.40 3.04
CA GLU A 81 11.86 -5.52 2.11
C GLU A 81 12.95 -6.30 1.37
N LYS A 82 12.88 -6.32 0.02
CA LYS A 82 13.84 -6.95 -0.89
C LYS A 82 14.25 -8.38 -0.48
N PRO A 83 13.27 -9.30 -0.32
CA PRO A 83 13.57 -10.66 0.11
C PRO A 83 14.37 -11.41 -0.96
N ALA A 84 15.38 -12.16 -0.52
CA ALA A 84 16.11 -13.09 -1.39
C ALA A 84 15.21 -14.25 -1.87
N ASP A 85 14.25 -14.66 -1.03
CA ASP A 85 13.20 -15.63 -1.34
C ASP A 85 11.82 -15.03 -1.01
N PRO A 86 11.14 -14.39 -1.98
CA PRO A 86 9.88 -13.69 -1.72
C PRO A 86 8.74 -14.63 -1.34
N PRO A 87 7.90 -14.30 -0.35
CA PRO A 87 6.74 -15.13 0.00
C PRO A 87 5.77 -15.21 -1.18
N GLY A 88 5.28 -16.42 -1.45
CA GLY A 88 4.27 -16.67 -2.48
C GLY A 88 2.87 -16.31 -2.00
N ILE A 89 1.97 -16.02 -2.93
CA ILE A 89 0.54 -15.86 -2.66
C ILE A 89 -0.05 -17.23 -2.34
N PRO A 90 -0.92 -17.39 -1.31
CA PRO A 90 -1.46 -18.69 -0.90
C PRO A 90 -2.01 -19.57 -2.03
N ASP A 91 -2.75 -18.97 -2.98
CA ASP A 91 -3.33 -19.68 -4.14
C ASP A 91 -2.46 -19.62 -5.41
N LYS A 92 -1.36 -18.84 -5.39
CA LYS A 92 -0.42 -18.67 -6.52
C LYS A 92 1.03 -18.65 -6.01
N PRO A 93 1.60 -19.80 -5.61
CA PRO A 93 2.87 -19.87 -4.91
C PRO A 93 4.10 -19.46 -5.75
N ASP A 94 3.95 -19.29 -7.06
CA ASP A 94 4.99 -18.80 -7.98
C ASP A 94 4.97 -17.27 -8.17
N PHE A 95 3.95 -16.60 -7.63
CA PHE A 95 3.77 -15.15 -7.68
C PHE A 95 3.85 -14.55 -6.28
N ALA A 96 4.28 -13.29 -6.21
CA ALA A 96 4.36 -12.50 -5.00
C ALA A 96 3.64 -11.15 -5.20
N LEU A 97 3.20 -10.55 -4.08
CA LEU A 97 2.61 -9.22 -4.07
C LEU A 97 3.68 -8.17 -3.80
N ALA A 98 4.13 -7.48 -4.84
CA ALA A 98 5.08 -6.39 -4.75
C ALA A 98 4.35 -5.06 -4.50
N SER A 99 4.73 -4.33 -3.46
CA SER A 99 4.16 -3.01 -3.15
C SER A 99 4.45 -1.99 -4.25
N MET A 100 3.44 -1.23 -4.65
CA MET A 100 3.56 -0.13 -5.61
C MET A 100 3.89 1.21 -4.97
N GLY A 101 3.96 1.27 -3.63
CA GLY A 101 4.04 2.53 -2.90
C GLY A 101 2.73 3.34 -2.96
N ILE A 102 1.60 2.65 -3.10
CA ILE A 102 0.25 3.24 -3.11
C ILE A 102 -0.45 2.81 -1.82
N TYR A 103 -0.95 3.78 -1.05
CA TYR A 103 -1.56 3.52 0.25
C TYR A 103 -2.88 4.26 0.37
N VAL A 104 -3.90 3.61 0.93
CA VAL A 104 -5.17 4.23 1.28
C VAL A 104 -5.36 4.14 2.79
N PHE A 105 -5.71 5.27 3.40
CA PHE A 105 -5.96 5.40 4.84
C PHE A 105 -7.26 6.14 5.07
N ARG A 106 -7.90 5.89 6.23
CA ARG A 106 -8.77 6.90 6.86
C ARG A 106 -7.88 8.05 7.32
N THR A 107 -8.24 9.29 6.99
CA THR A 107 -7.40 10.46 7.32
C THR A 107 -7.10 10.54 8.81
N LYS A 108 -8.09 10.29 9.67
CA LYS A 108 -7.91 10.31 11.13
C LYS A 108 -6.82 9.34 11.60
N PHE A 109 -6.87 8.09 11.13
CA PHE A 109 -5.88 7.07 11.47
C PHE A 109 -4.47 7.45 11.00
N LEU A 110 -4.34 8.15 9.86
CA LEU A 110 -3.03 8.59 9.35
C LEU A 110 -2.39 9.72 10.20
N MET A 111 -3.21 10.49 10.91
CA MET A 111 -2.74 11.65 11.71
C MET A 111 -2.59 11.34 13.20
N ASP A 112 -3.10 10.20 13.66
CA ASP A 112 -2.98 9.71 15.05
C ASP A 112 -1.56 9.20 15.35
#